data_AF-A0A972H6X8-F1
#
_entry.id   AF-A0A972H6X8-F1
#
_cell.length_a   1.000
_cell.length_b   1.000
_cell.length_c   1.000
_cell.angle_alpha   90.00
_cell.angle_beta   90.00
_cell.angle_gamma   90.00
#
_symmetry.space_group_name_H-M   'P 1'
#
loop_
_entity.id
_entity.type
_entity.pdbx_description
1 polymer ?
#
loop_
_entity_poly.entity_id
_entity_poly.type
_entity_poly.pdbx_seq_one_letter_code
_entity_poly.pdbx_strand_id
1 'polypeptide(L)'
;MLIGRRLAVLVAVMLVAGACSGSTLTANEYFDQIDTLTEELDQSMVDLGATYAADLNTSIDTLRLDRDLSDPAELAGFMSDLTDTAIAKTVVWLDGTEEPLRVFLAGMEDMSPPEDVRVAHDTMITATQNAIAVLPDTTAQVRTVSTAVDLAVVVENSPFAEATSNLQNTCLALQTIASDKEIDVQLNCGLGSS
;
A
#
# COMPACT_ATOMS: atom_id res chain seq x y z
N MET A 1 -0.90 -46.12 18.24
CA MET A 1 -2.34 -45.93 18.50
C MET A 1 -2.45 -45.20 19.83
N LEU A 2 -3.20 -44.07 19.85
CA LEU A 2 -3.63 -43.28 21.03
C LEU A 2 -2.53 -42.43 21.71
N ILE A 3 -2.63 -41.13 22.04
CA ILE A 3 -3.60 -40.01 21.98
C ILE A 3 -2.67 -38.79 22.19
N GLY A 4 -2.57 -37.79 21.31
CA GLY A 4 -3.61 -36.78 21.12
C GLY A 4 -3.69 -35.77 22.26
N ARG A 5 -2.57 -35.13 22.67
CA ARG A 5 -2.57 -34.09 23.70
C ARG A 5 -2.71 -32.72 23.05
N ARG A 6 -3.94 -32.40 22.62
CA ARG A 6 -4.34 -31.07 22.16
C ARG A 6 -4.27 -30.11 23.36
N LEU A 7 -3.31 -29.19 23.36
CA LEU A 7 -3.38 -27.98 24.16
C LEU A 7 -4.51 -27.13 23.57
N ALA A 8 -5.65 -27.10 24.27
CA ALA A 8 -6.72 -26.17 24.02
C ALA A 8 -6.20 -24.77 24.35
N VAL A 9 -5.86 -23.99 23.33
CA VAL A 9 -5.66 -22.55 23.47
C VAL A 9 -7.05 -21.94 23.66
N LEU A 10 -7.35 -21.56 24.90
CA LEU A 10 -8.48 -20.70 25.23
C LEU A 10 -8.19 -19.33 24.64
N VAL A 11 -8.69 -19.08 23.42
CA VAL A 11 -8.80 -17.73 22.88
C VAL A 11 -9.94 -17.07 23.65
N ALA A 12 -9.58 -16.27 24.64
CA ALA A 12 -10.48 -15.33 25.27
C ALA A 12 -10.81 -14.26 24.25
N VAL A 13 -11.93 -14.44 23.54
CA VAL A 13 -12.56 -13.40 22.73
C VAL A 13 -13.08 -12.35 23.70
N MET A 14 -12.27 -11.32 23.97
CA MET A 14 -12.78 -10.06 24.51
C MET A 14 -13.56 -9.36 23.40
N LEU A 15 -14.85 -9.65 23.33
CA LEU A 15 -15.84 -8.80 22.69
C LEU A 15 -15.90 -7.49 23.49
N VAL A 16 -15.05 -6.52 23.14
CA VAL A 16 -15.30 -5.13 23.49
C VAL A 16 -16.34 -4.61 22.50
N ALA A 17 -17.61 -4.79 22.85
CA ALA A 17 -18.66 -3.94 22.36
C ALA A 17 -18.47 -2.55 23.00
N GLY A 18 -17.73 -1.66 22.30
CA GLY A 18 -17.78 -0.21 22.52
C GLY A 18 -18.32 0.41 21.24
N ALA A 19 -19.61 0.72 21.13
CA ALA A 19 -20.15 1.99 21.57
C ALA A 19 -19.30 3.17 21.05
N CYS A 20 -19.81 3.88 20.04
CA CYS A 20 -19.38 5.23 19.71
C CYS A 20 -19.42 6.09 20.98
N SER A 21 -18.29 6.26 21.65
CA SER A 21 -18.14 7.20 22.77
C SER A 21 -16.81 7.92 22.58
N GLY A 22 -16.89 9.06 21.90
CA GLY A 22 -15.78 9.95 21.56
C GLY A 22 -15.20 10.65 22.78
N SER A 23 -14.39 9.93 23.55
CA SER A 23 -13.33 10.55 24.32
C SER A 23 -12.10 10.67 23.45
N THR A 24 -11.59 11.88 23.31
CA THR A 24 -10.28 12.16 22.69
C THR A 24 -9.23 11.21 23.26
N LEU A 25 -8.45 10.59 22.36
CA LEU A 25 -7.34 9.72 22.75
C LEU A 25 -6.27 10.54 23.49
N THR A 26 -5.54 9.89 24.38
CA THR A 26 -4.26 10.46 24.83
C THR A 26 -3.25 10.43 23.68
N ALA A 27 -2.16 11.21 23.79
CA ALA A 27 -1.14 11.22 22.75
C ALA A 27 -0.50 9.83 22.53
N ASN A 28 -0.21 9.09 23.60
CA ASN A 28 0.34 7.73 23.48
C ASN A 28 -0.66 6.78 22.79
N GLU A 29 -1.92 6.74 23.25
CA GLU A 29 -2.93 5.87 22.64
C GLU A 29 -3.19 6.20 21.16
N TYR A 30 -3.09 7.48 20.79
CA TYR A 30 -3.20 7.93 19.41
C TYR A 30 -2.02 7.46 18.55
N PHE A 31 -0.79 7.67 19.02
CA PHE A 31 0.39 7.28 18.24
C PHE A 31 0.59 5.78 18.18
N ASP A 32 0.24 5.02 19.23
CA ASP A 32 0.22 3.55 19.19
C ASP A 32 -0.77 3.02 18.14
N GLN A 33 -1.93 3.67 17.99
CA GLN A 33 -2.92 3.31 16.96
C GLN A 33 -2.43 3.66 15.56
N ILE A 34 -1.80 4.82 15.37
CA ILE A 34 -1.22 5.17 14.07
C ILE A 34 -0.08 4.22 13.70
N ASP A 35 0.79 3.88 14.65
CA ASP A 35 1.88 2.92 14.43
C ASP A 35 1.32 1.62 13.86
N THR A 36 0.31 1.05 14.53
CA THR A 36 -0.43 -0.14 14.07
C THR A 36 -1.00 0.04 12.66
N LEU A 37 -1.71 1.14 12.39
CA LEU A 37 -2.31 1.38 11.08
C LEU A 37 -1.25 1.53 9.98
N THR A 38 -0.12 2.17 10.25
CA THR A 38 0.97 2.32 9.28
C THR A 38 1.69 1.00 9.04
N GLU A 39 1.86 0.15 10.06
CA GLU A 39 2.38 -1.21 9.91
C GLU A 39 1.46 -2.09 9.07
N GLU A 40 0.14 -2.05 9.31
CA GLU A 40 -0.85 -2.81 8.53
C GLU A 40 -0.90 -2.36 7.07
N LEU A 41 -0.84 -1.05 6.82
CA LEU A 41 -0.76 -0.51 5.47
C LEU A 41 0.54 -0.94 4.77
N ASP A 42 1.69 -0.78 5.42
CA ASP A 42 2.98 -1.18 4.84
C ASP A 42 3.02 -2.67 4.51
N GLN A 43 2.59 -3.53 5.44
CA GLN A 43 2.53 -4.97 5.19
C GLN A 43 1.61 -5.32 4.02
N SER A 44 0.45 -4.66 3.93
CA SER A 44 -0.47 -4.86 2.80
C SER A 44 0.15 -4.44 1.46
N MET A 45 0.91 -3.36 1.44
CA MET A 45 1.63 -2.88 0.26
C MET A 45 2.80 -3.79 -0.12
N VAL A 46 3.54 -4.32 0.87
CA VAL A 46 4.61 -5.32 0.66
C VAL A 46 4.04 -6.61 0.07
N ASP A 47 2.92 -7.12 0.61
CA ASP A 47 2.27 -8.34 0.11
C ASP A 47 1.76 -8.16 -1.33
N LEU A 48 1.19 -7.00 -1.63
CA LEU A 48 0.77 -6.63 -2.98
C LEU A 48 1.96 -6.57 -3.95
N GLY A 49 3.07 -5.96 -3.53
CA GLY A 49 4.31 -5.89 -4.31
C GLY A 49 4.92 -7.27 -4.57
N ALA A 50 4.95 -8.14 -3.55
CA ALA A 50 5.42 -9.52 -3.67
C ALA A 50 4.55 -10.32 -4.65
N THR A 51 3.23 -10.15 -4.59
CA THR A 51 2.28 -10.77 -5.52
C THR A 51 2.53 -10.30 -6.95
N TYR A 52 2.67 -9.00 -7.16
CA TYR A 52 2.99 -8.42 -8.47
C TYR A 52 4.30 -9.00 -9.05
N ALA A 53 5.36 -9.06 -8.24
CA ALA A 53 6.66 -9.58 -8.67
C ALA A 53 6.59 -11.07 -9.04
N ALA A 54 5.89 -11.90 -8.24
CA ALA A 54 5.70 -13.32 -8.52
C ALA A 54 4.90 -13.55 -9.82
N ASP A 55 3.84 -12.78 -10.01
CA ASP A 55 2.98 -12.84 -11.20
C ASP A 55 3.70 -12.40 -12.47
N LEU A 56 4.50 -11.33 -12.40
CA LEU A 56 5.29 -10.85 -13.51
C LEU A 56 6.36 -11.88 -13.91
N ASN A 57 7.09 -12.43 -12.94
CA ASN A 57 8.09 -13.47 -13.20
C ASN A 57 7.46 -14.71 -13.86
N THR A 58 6.32 -15.18 -13.34
CA THR A 58 5.59 -16.32 -13.92
C THR A 58 5.14 -16.02 -15.36
N SER A 59 4.70 -14.80 -15.63
CA SER A 59 4.29 -14.37 -16.98
C SER A 59 5.48 -14.33 -17.94
N ILE A 60 6.63 -13.81 -17.49
CA ILE A 60 7.89 -13.78 -18.27
C ILE A 60 8.34 -15.20 -18.61
N ASP A 61 8.35 -16.11 -17.64
CA ASP A 61 8.75 -17.49 -17.87
C ASP A 61 7.82 -18.17 -18.88
N THR A 62 6.51 -17.92 -18.77
CA THR A 62 5.51 -18.44 -19.71
C THR A 62 5.71 -17.87 -21.12
N LEU A 63 6.00 -16.58 -21.25
CA LEU A 63 6.26 -15.94 -22.54
C LEU A 63 7.50 -16.49 -23.24
N ARG A 64 8.50 -16.94 -22.47
CA ARG A 64 9.73 -17.52 -23.02
C ARG A 64 9.56 -18.96 -23.50
N LEU A 65 8.54 -19.68 -23.04
CA LEU A 65 8.32 -21.06 -23.45
C LEU A 65 8.18 -21.16 -24.96
N ASP A 66 8.89 -22.13 -25.53
CA ASP A 66 8.87 -22.46 -26.95
C ASP A 66 9.31 -21.35 -27.92
N ARG A 67 10.01 -20.31 -27.44
CA ARG A 67 10.62 -19.27 -28.27
C ARG A 67 12.13 -19.45 -28.45
N ASP A 68 12.61 -19.32 -29.67
CA ASP A 68 14.01 -19.13 -30.02
C ASP A 68 14.37 -17.64 -29.99
N LEU A 69 14.82 -17.14 -28.83
CA LEU A 69 15.23 -15.74 -28.67
C LEU A 69 16.50 -15.35 -29.45
N SER A 70 17.14 -16.30 -30.16
CA SER A 70 18.20 -15.99 -31.12
C SER A 70 17.66 -15.61 -32.50
N ASP A 71 16.39 -15.95 -32.81
CA ASP A 71 15.68 -15.46 -33.98
C ASP A 71 15.22 -14.00 -33.73
N PRO A 72 15.62 -13.03 -34.57
CA PRO A 72 15.23 -11.63 -34.40
C PRO A 72 13.72 -11.36 -34.40
N ALA A 73 12.94 -12.14 -35.15
CA ALA A 73 11.49 -11.98 -35.23
C ALA A 73 10.81 -12.48 -33.96
N GLU A 74 11.25 -13.63 -33.42
CA GLU A 74 10.73 -14.15 -32.15
C GLU A 74 11.15 -13.28 -30.97
N LEU A 75 12.38 -12.76 -30.98
CA LEU A 75 12.85 -11.78 -29.99
C LEU A 75 12.01 -10.49 -30.03
N ALA A 76 11.71 -9.96 -31.21
CA ALA A 76 10.87 -8.76 -31.35
C ALA A 76 9.45 -9.03 -30.83
N GLY A 77 8.86 -10.19 -31.14
CA GLY A 77 7.58 -10.61 -30.60
C GLY A 77 7.61 -10.73 -29.06
N PHE A 78 8.67 -11.32 -28.50
CA PHE A 78 8.86 -11.43 -27.05
C PHE A 78 8.90 -10.06 -26.36
N MET A 79 9.64 -9.10 -26.91
CA MET A 79 9.72 -7.75 -26.34
C MET A 79 8.37 -7.01 -26.40
N SER A 80 7.59 -7.24 -27.46
CA SER A 80 6.23 -6.71 -27.57
C SER A 80 5.32 -7.30 -26.50
N ASP A 81 5.23 -8.63 -26.41
CA ASP A 81 4.36 -9.31 -25.44
C ASP A 81 4.77 -9.04 -23.99
N LEU A 82 6.07 -8.89 -23.73
CA LEU A 82 6.60 -8.48 -22.44
C LEU A 82 6.12 -7.08 -22.05
N THR A 83 6.09 -6.15 -23.00
CA THR A 83 5.58 -4.79 -22.76
C THR A 83 4.09 -4.83 -22.42
N ASP A 84 3.29 -5.56 -23.20
CA ASP A 84 1.85 -5.71 -22.93
C ASP A 84 1.59 -6.36 -21.56
N THR A 85 2.41 -7.36 -21.20
CA THR A 85 2.35 -8.01 -19.89
C THR A 85 2.70 -7.05 -18.76
N ALA A 86 3.76 -6.25 -18.92
CA ALA A 86 4.15 -5.26 -17.91
C ALA A 86 3.06 -4.21 -17.70
N ILE A 87 2.43 -3.72 -18.77
CA ILE A 87 1.29 -2.80 -18.70
C ILE A 87 0.13 -3.45 -17.94
N ALA A 88 -0.27 -4.66 -18.34
CA ALA A 88 -1.39 -5.37 -17.72
C ALA A 88 -1.15 -5.64 -16.22
N LYS A 89 0.06 -6.06 -15.84
CA LYS A 89 0.40 -6.30 -14.44
C LYS A 89 0.50 -5.01 -13.62
N THR A 90 1.00 -3.92 -14.21
CA THR A 90 1.01 -2.60 -13.54
C THR A 90 -0.40 -2.10 -13.26
N VAL A 91 -1.34 -2.30 -14.20
CA VAL A 91 -2.76 -2.00 -14.00
C VAL A 91 -3.33 -2.77 -12.81
N VAL A 92 -3.06 -4.09 -12.73
CA VAL A 92 -3.53 -4.92 -11.61
C VAL A 92 -2.93 -4.45 -10.28
N TRP A 93 -1.66 -4.05 -10.25
CA TRP A 93 -1.02 -3.53 -9.05
C TRP A 93 -1.63 -2.18 -8.59
N LEU A 94 -1.89 -1.25 -9.52
CA LEU A 94 -2.57 0.02 -9.21
C LEU A 94 -3.99 -0.23 -8.68
N ASP A 95 -4.76 -1.08 -9.36
CA ASP A 95 -6.12 -1.43 -8.93
C ASP A 95 -6.11 -2.13 -7.55
N GLY A 96 -5.08 -2.94 -7.26
CA GLY A 96 -4.89 -3.60 -5.97
C GLY A 96 -4.49 -2.66 -4.81
N THR A 97 -4.02 -1.44 -5.11
CA THR A 97 -3.57 -0.48 -4.10
C THR A 97 -4.72 0.27 -3.43
N GLU A 98 -5.90 0.29 -4.04
CA GLU A 98 -7.05 1.06 -3.53
C GLU A 98 -7.54 0.55 -2.17
N GLU A 99 -7.67 -0.77 -2.01
CA GLU A 99 -8.26 -1.36 -0.80
C GLU A 99 -7.38 -1.13 0.46
N PRO A 100 -6.05 -1.39 0.44
CA PRO A 100 -5.19 -1.06 1.58
C PRO A 100 -5.30 0.41 2.02
N LEU A 101 -5.33 1.35 1.06
CA LEU A 101 -5.48 2.77 1.36
C LEU A 101 -6.86 3.10 1.95
N ARG A 102 -7.93 2.45 1.49
CA ARG A 102 -9.28 2.63 2.05
C ARG A 102 -9.38 2.10 3.47
N VAL A 103 -8.78 0.95 3.76
CA VAL A 103 -8.72 0.38 5.12
C VAL A 103 -7.96 1.33 6.05
N PHE A 104 -6.78 1.80 5.63
CA PHE A 104 -6.02 2.79 6.38
C PHE A 104 -6.80 4.09 6.62
N LEU A 105 -7.45 4.63 5.58
CA LEU A 105 -8.29 5.83 5.68
C LEU A 105 -9.42 5.65 6.70
N ALA A 106 -10.14 4.52 6.65
CA ALA A 106 -11.22 4.24 7.59
C ALA A 106 -10.71 4.17 9.03
N GLY A 107 -9.54 3.56 9.26
CA GLY A 107 -8.89 3.54 10.57
C GLY A 107 -8.51 4.93 11.06
N MET A 108 -7.99 5.79 10.16
CA MET A 108 -7.72 7.19 10.46
C MET A 108 -8.99 7.95 10.83
N GLU A 109 -10.05 7.84 10.03
CA GLU A 109 -11.31 8.57 10.24
C GLU A 109 -12.06 8.17 11.53
N ASP A 110 -11.87 6.95 12.04
CA ASP A 110 -12.49 6.48 13.30
C ASP A 110 -11.77 7.01 14.56
N MET A 111 -10.53 7.48 14.42
CA MET A 111 -9.75 8.00 15.54
C MET A 111 -10.21 9.40 15.98
N SER A 112 -10.10 9.65 17.29
CA SER A 112 -10.31 10.99 17.87
C SER A 112 -8.96 11.59 18.30
N PRO A 113 -8.26 12.34 17.43
CA PRO A 113 -6.92 12.84 17.72
C PRO A 113 -6.90 13.85 18.87
N PRO A 114 -5.80 13.91 19.66
CA PRO A 114 -5.52 15.02 20.57
C PRO A 114 -5.54 16.36 19.82
N GLU A 115 -5.89 17.43 20.51
CA GLU A 115 -6.09 18.76 19.88
C GLU A 115 -4.83 19.28 19.17
N ASP A 116 -3.66 19.02 19.74
CA ASP A 116 -2.37 19.44 19.20
C ASP A 116 -1.87 18.55 18.05
N VAL A 117 -2.54 17.43 17.75
CA VAL A 117 -2.22 16.55 16.61
C VAL A 117 -3.30 16.62 15.51
N ARG A 118 -4.48 17.18 15.81
CA ARG A 118 -5.65 17.23 14.92
C ARG A 118 -5.32 17.72 13.50
N VAL A 119 -4.53 18.80 13.37
CA VAL A 119 -4.16 19.33 12.05
C VAL A 119 -3.35 18.32 11.23
N ALA A 120 -2.37 17.65 11.84
CA ALA A 120 -1.56 16.65 11.16
C ALA A 120 -2.37 15.40 10.79
N HIS A 121 -3.28 14.99 11.69
CA HIS A 121 -4.23 13.91 11.46
C HIS A 121 -5.13 14.19 10.23
N ASP A 122 -5.79 15.35 10.20
CA ASP A 122 -6.69 15.75 9.11
C ASP A 122 -5.93 15.88 7.78
N THR A 123 -4.66 16.29 7.84
CA THR A 123 -3.78 16.37 6.67
C THR A 123 -3.45 14.96 6.13
N MET A 124 -3.18 13.98 7.00
CA MET A 124 -2.94 12.58 6.60
C MET A 124 -4.19 11.94 5.99
N ILE A 125 -5.38 12.19 6.56
CA ILE A 125 -6.68 11.79 5.97
C ILE A 125 -6.81 12.37 4.55
N THR A 126 -6.60 13.67 4.40
CA THR A 126 -6.71 14.36 3.11
C THR A 126 -5.70 13.82 2.09
N ALA A 127 -4.45 13.58 2.51
CA ALA A 127 -3.43 13.00 1.64
C ALA A 127 -3.81 11.58 1.17
N THR A 128 -4.38 10.76 2.06
CA THR A 128 -4.85 9.41 1.72
C THR A 128 -6.01 9.46 0.73
N GLN A 129 -6.99 10.34 0.96
CA GLN A 129 -8.12 10.55 0.05
C GLN A 129 -7.64 10.99 -1.34
N ASN A 130 -6.65 11.89 -1.41
CA ASN A 130 -6.07 12.33 -2.68
C ASN A 130 -5.36 11.18 -3.41
N ALA A 131 -4.59 10.35 -2.70
CA ALA A 131 -3.94 9.17 -3.28
C ALA A 131 -4.96 8.19 -3.87
N ILE A 132 -6.07 7.93 -3.16
CA ILE A 132 -7.16 7.08 -3.66
C ILE A 132 -7.83 7.72 -4.89
N ALA A 133 -8.11 9.02 -4.85
CA ALA A 133 -8.86 9.72 -5.89
C ALA A 133 -8.16 9.72 -7.26
N VAL A 134 -6.83 9.68 -7.28
CA VAL A 134 -6.04 9.71 -8.52
C VAL A 134 -5.71 8.34 -9.10
N LEU A 135 -6.03 7.25 -8.39
CA LEU A 135 -5.79 5.88 -8.87
C LEU A 135 -6.49 5.60 -10.22
N PRO A 136 -7.80 5.85 -10.41
CA PRO A 136 -8.49 5.52 -11.66
C PRO A 136 -7.88 6.22 -12.88
N ASP A 137 -7.52 7.49 -12.75
CA ASP A 137 -6.92 8.28 -13.82
C ASP A 137 -5.49 7.80 -14.13
N THR A 138 -4.73 7.43 -13.10
CA THR A 138 -3.38 6.86 -13.28
C THR A 138 -3.45 5.51 -13.97
N THR A 139 -4.36 4.63 -13.55
CA THR A 139 -4.58 3.34 -14.21
C THR A 139 -5.03 3.52 -15.66
N ALA A 140 -5.89 4.51 -15.94
CA ALA A 140 -6.27 4.84 -17.31
C ALA A 140 -5.08 5.28 -18.17
N GLN A 141 -4.19 6.13 -17.63
CA GLN A 141 -2.96 6.55 -18.33
C GLN A 141 -2.04 5.37 -18.63
N VAL A 142 -1.81 4.49 -17.66
CA VAL A 142 -1.03 3.26 -17.86
C VAL A 142 -1.58 2.40 -18.99
N ARG A 143 -2.90 2.26 -19.12
CA ARG A 143 -3.53 1.49 -20.22
C ARG A 143 -3.30 2.08 -21.62
N THR A 144 -2.84 3.33 -21.72
CA THR A 144 -2.61 4.01 -23.02
C THR A 144 -1.17 3.94 -23.51
N VAL A 145 -0.22 3.51 -22.67
CA VAL A 145 1.18 3.40 -23.07
C VAL A 145 1.36 2.23 -24.03
N SER A 146 2.38 2.29 -24.89
CA SER A 146 2.69 1.21 -25.85
C SER A 146 4.14 0.78 -25.82
N THR A 147 4.95 1.37 -24.92
CA THR A 147 6.36 1.03 -24.75
C THR A 147 6.70 0.87 -23.27
N ALA A 148 7.68 0.02 -22.96
CA ALA A 148 8.15 -0.15 -21.60
C ALA A 148 8.77 1.14 -21.01
N VAL A 149 9.37 1.99 -21.87
CA VAL A 149 9.93 3.28 -21.45
C VAL A 149 8.80 4.23 -21.05
N ASP A 150 7.75 4.35 -21.88
CA ASP A 150 6.61 5.21 -21.57
C ASP A 150 5.87 4.72 -20.32
N LEU A 151 5.79 3.39 -20.10
CA LEU A 151 5.22 2.82 -18.88
C LEU A 151 5.96 3.31 -17.63
N ALA A 152 7.29 3.22 -17.61
CA ALA A 152 8.09 3.69 -16.47
C ALA A 152 7.91 5.20 -16.23
N VAL A 153 7.95 6.00 -17.30
CA VAL A 153 7.76 7.45 -17.21
C VAL A 153 6.37 7.83 -16.70
N VAL A 154 5.32 7.16 -17.19
CA VAL A 154 3.94 7.41 -16.76
C VAL A 154 3.74 7.06 -15.30
N VAL A 155 4.29 5.94 -14.81
CA VAL A 155 4.17 5.56 -13.40
C VAL A 155 4.95 6.53 -12.51
N GLU A 156 6.20 6.83 -12.83
CA GLU A 156 7.08 7.70 -12.05
C GLU A 156 6.55 9.14 -11.94
N ASN A 157 5.97 9.67 -13.02
CA ASN A 157 5.44 11.04 -13.07
C ASN A 157 3.91 11.08 -12.93
N SER A 158 3.30 10.00 -12.44
CA SER A 158 1.85 9.94 -12.27
C SER A 158 1.36 10.85 -11.14
N PRO A 159 0.10 11.31 -11.21
CA PRO A 159 -0.56 11.94 -10.07
C PRO A 159 -0.57 11.03 -8.83
N PHE A 160 -0.60 9.71 -9.01
CA PHE A 160 -0.50 8.76 -7.91
C PHE A 160 0.85 8.79 -7.23
N ALA A 161 1.97 8.81 -7.98
CA ALA A 161 3.31 8.93 -7.40
C ALA A 161 3.51 10.24 -6.62
N GLU A 162 2.98 11.35 -7.13
CA GLU A 162 2.97 12.62 -6.41
C GLU A 162 2.13 12.53 -5.11
N ALA A 163 0.93 11.96 -5.19
CA ALA A 163 0.05 11.83 -4.04
C ALA A 163 0.60 10.91 -2.95
N THR A 164 1.26 9.80 -3.31
CA THR A 164 1.91 8.90 -2.35
C THR A 164 3.15 9.53 -1.72
N SER A 165 3.93 10.32 -2.48
CA SER A 165 5.01 11.13 -1.90
C SER A 165 4.49 12.14 -0.88
N ASN A 166 3.36 12.80 -1.18
CA ASN A 166 2.71 13.69 -0.23
C ASN A 166 2.19 12.94 1.01
N LEU A 167 1.62 11.75 0.85
CA LEU A 167 1.18 10.89 1.96
C LEU A 167 2.35 10.47 2.87
N GLN A 168 3.50 10.13 2.29
CA GLN A 168 4.73 9.85 3.04
C GLN A 168 5.17 11.08 3.85
N ASN A 169 5.15 12.27 3.24
CA ASN A 169 5.51 13.50 3.94
C ASN A 169 4.57 13.81 5.12
N THR A 170 3.26 13.53 4.99
CA THR A 170 2.31 13.72 6.10
C THR A 170 2.50 12.71 7.22
N CYS A 171 2.90 11.47 6.90
CA CYS A 171 3.31 10.49 7.90
C CYS A 171 4.57 10.96 8.66
N LEU A 172 5.58 11.46 7.96
CA LEU A 172 6.80 11.99 8.59
C LEU A 172 6.52 13.21 9.50
N ALA A 173 5.51 14.01 9.17
CA ALA A 173 5.06 15.09 10.04
C ALA A 173 4.47 14.55 11.36
N LEU A 174 3.68 13.47 11.31
CA LEU A 174 3.18 12.78 12.51
C LEU A 174 4.32 12.19 13.34
N GLN A 175 5.31 11.54 12.69
CA GLN A 175 6.51 11.03 13.37
C GLN A 175 7.28 12.16 14.08
N THR A 176 7.37 13.33 13.48
CA THR A 176 8.02 14.50 14.08
C THR A 176 7.28 14.93 15.36
N ILE A 177 5.94 14.98 15.33
CA ILE A 177 5.14 15.33 16.51
C ILE A 177 5.30 14.29 17.62
N ALA A 178 5.33 13.00 17.30
CA ALA A 178 5.60 11.94 18.28
C ALA A 178 6.97 12.12 18.93
N SER A 179 7.99 12.40 18.11
CA SER A 179 9.37 12.62 18.55
C SER A 179 9.50 13.85 19.46
N ASP A 180 8.87 14.98 19.10
CA ASP A 180 8.84 16.21 19.90
C ASP A 180 8.16 16.01 21.27
N LYS A 181 7.28 15.01 21.37
CA LYS A 181 6.58 14.63 22.59
C LYS A 181 7.27 13.53 23.39
N GLU A 182 8.44 13.07 22.95
CA GLU A 182 9.18 11.94 23.54
C GLU A 182 8.36 10.64 23.58
N ILE A 183 7.50 10.43 22.56
CA ILE A 183 6.71 9.21 22.39
C ILE A 183 7.51 8.21 21.56
N ASP A 184 7.77 7.04 22.13
CA ASP A 184 8.60 5.98 21.53
C ASP A 184 7.80 5.15 20.53
N VAL A 185 7.58 5.70 19.34
CA VAL A 185 6.97 5.02 18.18
C VAL A 185 7.81 5.24 16.92
N GLN A 186 7.76 4.28 16.00
CA GLN A 186 8.44 4.35 14.71
C GLN A 186 7.45 4.09 13.58
N LEU A 187 6.70 5.14 13.23
CA LEU A 187 5.69 5.07 12.18
C LEU A 187 6.29 4.61 10.86
N ASN A 188 5.65 3.63 10.24
CA ASN A 188 6.11 3.07 8.97
C ASN A 188 5.71 3.96 7.79
N CYS A 189 6.45 5.06 7.61
CA CYS A 189 6.22 6.03 6.54
C CYS A 189 6.80 5.58 5.18
N GLY A 190 7.28 4.33 5.07
CA GLY A 190 7.77 3.75 3.82
C GLY A 190 6.65 3.46 2.82
N LEU A 191 5.43 3.14 3.30
CA LEU A 191 4.26 2.86 2.47
C LEU A 191 4.53 1.85 1.34
N GLY A 192 5.31 0.80 1.63
CA GLY A 192 5.72 -0.20 0.65
C GLY A 192 6.97 0.14 -0.18
N SER A 193 7.70 1.21 0.15
CA SER A 193 9.04 1.48 -0.41
C SER A 193 10.11 0.74 0.39
N SER A 194 10.54 -0.42 -0.13
CA SER A 194 11.75 -1.15 0.27
C SER A 194 12.76 -1.18 -0.86
#